data_AF-A0A5M8PH07-F1
#
_entry.id   AF-A0A5M8PH07-F1
#
_cell.length_a   1.000
_cell.length_b   1.000
_cell.length_c   1.000
_cell.angle_alpha   90.00
_cell.angle_beta   90.00
_cell.angle_gamma   90.00
#
_symmetry.space_group_name_H-M   'P 1'
#
loop_
_entity.id
_entity.type
_entity.pdbx_description
1 polymer ?
#
loop_
_entity_poly.entity_id
_entity_poly.type
_entity_poly.pdbx_seq_one_letter_code
_entity_poly.pdbx_strand_id
1 'polypeptide(L)'
;MWFHQAPDPLLPWHAKNSRYIGISEELLRKSKLYSEYAAAAYCIASNDSLRTQVTCLPKNCELAEAANAMTISEFVKTEVTGFIVIDKLHRVIFLAFRGSRPKKNWFADLDIAKRQTNLCYQCRVHQGFWNS
;
A
#
# COMPACT_ATOMS: atom_id res chain seq x y z
N MET A 1 -37.24 -6.05 -4.25
CA MET A 1 -37.40 -5.47 -5.60
C MET A 1 -36.01 -5.44 -6.21
N TRP A 2 -35.90 -5.99 -7.41
CA TRP A 2 -34.72 -6.60 -8.02
C TRP A 2 -33.69 -5.58 -8.53
N PHE A 3 -32.40 -5.82 -8.30
CA PHE A 3 -31.35 -5.24 -9.14
C PHE A 3 -31.21 -6.12 -10.37
N HIS A 4 -31.66 -5.61 -11.52
CA HIS A 4 -31.35 -6.20 -12.82
C HIS A 4 -29.92 -5.82 -13.20
N GLN A 5 -29.04 -6.81 -13.28
CA GLN A 5 -27.82 -6.72 -14.09
C GLN A 5 -28.22 -6.75 -15.55
N ALA A 6 -27.94 -5.67 -16.28
CA ALA A 6 -28.02 -5.66 -17.74
C ALA A 6 -26.87 -6.51 -18.30
N PRO A 7 -27.11 -7.37 -19.31
CA PRO A 7 -26.04 -8.05 -20.03
C PRO A 7 -25.38 -7.08 -21.01
N ASP A 8 -24.06 -6.95 -20.92
CA ASP A 8 -23.22 -6.13 -21.79
C ASP A 8 -23.16 -6.77 -23.20
N PRO A 9 -23.79 -6.18 -24.24
CA PRO A 9 -23.72 -6.71 -25.59
C PRO A 9 -22.57 -6.01 -26.30
N LEU A 10 -21.60 -6.80 -26.79
CA LEU A 10 -20.57 -6.48 -27.80
C LEU A 10 -19.12 -6.69 -27.32
N LEU A 11 -18.73 -7.95 -27.15
CA LEU A 11 -17.36 -8.39 -27.53
C LEU A 11 -17.44 -9.80 -28.14
N PRO A 12 -17.46 -9.94 -29.49
CA PRO A 12 -17.55 -11.24 -30.14
C PRO A 12 -16.16 -11.71 -30.58
N TRP A 13 -15.31 -12.18 -29.68
CA TRP A 13 -14.13 -12.99 -30.07
C TRP A 13 -13.85 -14.07 -29.01
N HIS A 14 -14.24 -15.29 -29.34
CA HIS A 14 -13.76 -16.58 -28.81
C HIS A 14 -13.41 -16.63 -27.31
N ALA A 15 -14.42 -16.88 -26.47
CA ALA A 15 -14.24 -17.35 -25.10
C ALA A 15 -13.64 -18.78 -25.10
N LYS A 16 -12.32 -18.90 -25.26
CA LYS A 16 -11.59 -20.09 -24.83
C LYS A 16 -11.32 -19.98 -23.34
N ASN A 17 -12.23 -20.55 -22.55
CA ASN A 17 -11.96 -21.15 -21.23
C ASN A 17 -11.23 -20.27 -20.19
N SER A 18 -11.68 -19.03 -19.98
CA SER A 18 -11.22 -18.23 -18.83
C SER A 18 -11.94 -18.67 -17.56
N ARG A 19 -11.26 -19.46 -16.71
CA ARG A 19 -11.65 -19.59 -15.29
C ARG A 19 -11.24 -18.30 -14.58
N TYR A 20 -12.13 -17.33 -14.48
CA TYR A 20 -11.90 -16.22 -13.55
C TYR A 20 -11.93 -16.77 -12.13
N ILE A 21 -10.76 -16.83 -11.49
CA ILE A 21 -10.66 -17.11 -10.06
C ILE A 21 -10.91 -15.78 -9.35
N GLY A 22 -12.12 -15.61 -8.81
CA GLY A 22 -12.44 -14.49 -7.94
C GLY A 22 -11.69 -14.56 -6.61
N ILE A 23 -11.69 -13.46 -5.85
CA ILE A 23 -11.16 -13.42 -4.48
C ILE A 23 -12.30 -13.50 -3.46
N SER A 24 -12.02 -13.99 -2.25
CA SER A 24 -12.99 -13.93 -1.16
C SER A 24 -13.28 -12.49 -0.74
N GLU A 25 -14.47 -12.24 -0.21
CA GLU A 25 -14.84 -10.94 0.35
C GLU A 25 -13.88 -10.53 1.49
N GLU A 26 -13.44 -11.50 2.30
CA GLU A 26 -12.45 -11.25 3.35
C GLU A 26 -11.12 -10.76 2.78
N LEU A 27 -10.62 -11.39 1.70
CA LEU A 27 -9.38 -10.96 1.05
C LEU A 27 -9.55 -9.57 0.44
N LEU A 28 -10.68 -9.29 -0.19
CA LEU A 28 -10.99 -7.96 -0.72
C LEU A 28 -11.01 -6.90 0.39
N ARG A 29 -11.64 -7.18 1.53
CA ARG A 29 -11.71 -6.27 2.68
C ARG A 29 -10.33 -6.01 3.27
N LYS A 30 -9.50 -7.04 3.41
CA LYS A 30 -8.10 -6.89 3.86
C LYS A 30 -7.30 -6.05 2.86
N SER A 31 -7.36 -6.34 1.57
CA SER A 31 -6.63 -5.57 0.56
C SER A 31 -7.01 -4.09 0.57
N LYS A 32 -8.30 -3.75 0.78
CA LYS A 32 -8.74 -2.36 0.95
C LYS A 32 -8.09 -1.70 2.17
N LEU A 33 -8.18 -2.32 3.35
CA LEU A 33 -7.55 -1.79 4.57
C LEU A 33 -6.04 -1.53 4.39
N TYR A 34 -5.33 -2.48 3.78
CA TYR A 34 -3.88 -2.36 3.58
C TYR A 34 -3.54 -1.25 2.57
N SER A 35 -4.37 -1.10 1.53
CA SER A 35 -4.21 -0.01 0.56
C SER A 35 -4.38 1.37 1.19
N GLU A 36 -5.27 1.49 2.17
CA GLU A 36 -5.50 2.74 2.89
C GLU A 36 -4.33 3.08 3.83
N TYR A 37 -3.73 2.10 4.51
CA TYR A 37 -2.50 2.33 5.27
C TYR A 37 -1.31 2.70 4.37
N ALA A 38 -1.23 2.13 3.16
CA ALA A 38 -0.23 2.54 2.16
C ALA A 38 -0.47 3.97 1.68
N ALA A 39 -1.72 4.36 1.44
CA ALA A 39 -2.09 5.74 1.13
C ALA A 39 -1.75 6.68 2.29
N ALA A 40 -1.96 6.24 3.53
CA ALA A 40 -1.67 7.02 4.71
C ALA A 40 -0.19 7.36 4.91
N ALA A 41 0.73 6.53 4.42
CA ALA A 41 2.15 6.86 4.39
C ALA A 41 2.46 8.11 3.55
N TYR A 42 1.57 8.48 2.62
CA TYR A 42 1.66 9.74 1.86
C TYR A 42 1.02 10.93 2.58
N CYS A 43 0.47 10.80 3.77
CA CYS A 43 -0.14 11.92 4.49
C CYS A 43 0.93 12.67 5.30
N ILE A 44 0.87 14.00 5.30
CA ILE A 44 1.87 14.85 6.00
C ILE A 44 1.66 14.75 7.51
N ALA A 45 0.41 14.73 7.97
CA ALA A 45 0.06 14.68 9.39
C ALA A 45 0.58 13.42 10.11
N SER A 46 0.67 12.29 9.41
CA SER A 46 1.14 11.01 9.96
C SER A 46 2.66 10.79 9.85
N ASN A 47 3.43 11.83 9.51
CA ASN A 47 4.89 11.78 9.40
C ASN A 47 5.58 13.01 10.03
N ASP A 48 4.87 13.84 10.80
CA ASP A 48 5.37 15.13 11.31
C ASP A 48 5.27 15.26 12.84
N SER A 49 4.69 14.26 13.54
CA SER A 49 4.69 14.24 15.01
C SER A 49 4.36 12.85 15.56
N LEU A 50 5.26 12.34 16.41
CA LEU A 50 5.07 11.05 17.10
C LEU A 50 3.74 11.01 17.86
N ARG A 51 3.04 9.87 17.78
CA ARG A 51 1.75 9.60 18.43
C ARG A 51 0.58 10.39 17.85
N THR A 52 0.66 10.77 16.58
CA THR A 52 -0.52 11.25 15.88
C THR A 52 -1.44 10.12 15.47
N GLN A 53 -2.72 10.44 15.42
CA GLN A 53 -3.70 9.57 14.79
C GLN A 53 -3.44 9.55 13.29
N VAL A 54 -3.55 8.36 12.69
CA VAL A 54 -3.52 8.22 11.23
C VAL A 54 -4.68 9.03 10.64
N THR A 55 -4.36 10.06 9.85
CA THR A 55 -5.33 10.98 9.24
C THR A 55 -4.84 11.40 7.86
N CYS A 56 -5.75 11.48 6.88
CA CYS A 56 -5.39 11.77 5.49
C CYS A 56 -6.27 12.79 4.80
N LEU A 57 -5.60 13.65 4.04
CA LEU A 57 -6.23 14.59 3.12
C LEU A 57 -5.70 14.34 1.70
N PRO A 58 -6.59 14.11 0.70
CA PRO A 58 -8.04 13.91 0.81
C PRO A 58 -8.40 12.54 1.42
N LYS A 59 -9.67 12.34 1.85
CA LYS A 59 -10.24 11.16 2.53
C LYS A 59 -10.08 9.83 1.77
N ASN A 60 -8.86 9.32 1.67
CA ASN A 60 -8.53 8.08 0.98
C ASN A 60 -8.07 6.98 1.96
N CYS A 61 -8.27 7.17 3.27
CA CYS A 61 -7.96 6.17 4.29
C CYS A 61 -9.02 6.08 5.41
N GLU A 62 -10.31 6.16 5.06
CA GLU A 62 -11.42 6.20 6.04
C GLU A 62 -11.46 4.97 6.97
N LEU A 63 -11.11 3.77 6.50
CA LEU A 63 -10.99 2.55 7.32
C LEU A 63 -9.80 2.65 8.28
N ALA A 64 -8.67 3.21 7.84
CA ALA A 64 -7.49 3.43 8.69
C ALA A 64 -7.76 4.49 9.76
N GLU A 65 -8.49 5.56 9.42
CA GLU A 65 -8.95 6.59 10.36
C GLU A 65 -9.94 6.02 11.38
N ALA A 66 -10.90 5.21 10.91
CA ALA A 66 -11.91 4.56 11.75
C ALA A 66 -11.31 3.57 12.75
N ALA A 67 -10.13 3.02 12.46
CA ALA A 67 -9.39 2.17 13.40
C ALA A 67 -8.85 2.95 14.60
N ASN A 68 -8.81 4.29 14.55
CA ASN A 68 -8.26 5.18 15.58
C ASN A 68 -6.85 4.74 16.03
N ALA A 69 -6.06 4.30 15.06
CA ALA A 69 -4.73 3.75 15.30
C ALA A 69 -3.72 4.90 15.48
N MET A 70 -2.85 4.77 16.48
CA MET A 70 -1.81 5.77 16.80
C MET A 70 -0.45 5.30 16.34
N THR A 71 0.30 6.20 15.70
CA THR A 71 1.69 5.92 15.31
C THR A 71 2.54 5.68 16.56
N ILE A 72 3.37 4.64 16.54
CA ILE A 72 4.37 4.39 17.59
C ILE A 72 5.75 4.87 17.15
N SER A 73 5.97 5.03 15.84
CA SER A 73 7.19 5.55 15.25
C SER A 73 6.88 6.13 13.87
N GLU A 74 7.52 7.26 13.55
CA GLU A 74 7.48 7.90 12.24
C GLU A 74 8.92 8.13 11.79
N PHE A 75 9.21 7.92 10.52
CA PHE A 75 10.54 8.08 9.95
C PHE A 75 10.46 8.91 8.67
N VAL A 76 11.30 9.94 8.59
CA VAL A 76 11.42 10.82 7.43
C VAL A 76 12.89 10.96 7.06
N LYS A 77 13.30 10.28 5.99
CA LYS A 77 14.59 10.47 5.32
C LYS A 77 14.36 10.84 3.85
N THR A 78 15.43 11.29 3.17
CA THR A 78 15.35 11.68 1.75
C THR A 78 14.86 10.53 0.87
N GLU A 79 15.24 9.29 1.20
CA GLU A 79 14.94 8.09 0.40
C GLU A 79 13.74 7.30 0.92
N VAL A 80 13.52 7.28 2.24
CA VAL A 80 12.45 6.49 2.87
C VAL A 80 11.65 7.34 3.85
N THR A 81 10.34 7.32 3.70
CA THR A 81 9.41 7.94 4.64
C THR A 81 8.30 6.98 4.99
N GLY A 82 7.78 7.01 6.20
CA GLY A 82 6.70 6.14 6.63
C GLY A 82 6.54 6.09 8.14
N PHE A 83 5.76 5.12 8.60
CA PHE A 83 5.45 4.96 10.03
C PHE A 83 5.21 3.51 10.43
N ILE A 84 5.20 3.29 11.74
CA ILE A 84 4.74 2.08 12.40
C ILE A 84 3.52 2.44 13.25
N VAL A 85 2.46 1.64 13.14
CA VAL A 85 1.19 1.87 13.86
C VAL A 85 0.64 0.55 14.39
N ILE A 86 0.00 0.60 15.56
CA ILE A 86 -0.73 -0.54 16.15
C ILE A 86 -2.23 -0.33 15.93
N ASP A 87 -2.81 -1.15 15.06
CA ASP A 87 -4.26 -1.21 14.83
C ASP A 87 -4.87 -2.28 15.73
N LYS A 88 -5.48 -1.84 16.84
CA LYS A 88 -6.13 -2.74 17.80
C LYS A 88 -7.47 -3.27 17.30
N LEU A 89 -8.16 -2.54 16.41
CA LEU A 89 -9.44 -2.94 15.86
C LEU A 89 -9.26 -4.16 14.95
N HIS A 90 -8.26 -4.13 14.09
CA HIS A 90 -7.94 -5.21 13.15
C HIS A 90 -6.89 -6.20 13.66
N ARG A 91 -6.25 -5.92 14.82
CA ARG A 91 -5.22 -6.75 15.45
C ARG A 91 -3.99 -6.95 14.58
N VAL A 92 -3.52 -5.86 13.96
CA VAL A 92 -2.35 -5.86 13.06
C VAL A 92 -1.40 -4.74 13.44
N ILE A 93 -0.10 -4.99 13.32
CA ILE A 93 0.93 -3.95 13.35
C ILE A 93 1.29 -3.64 11.91
N PHE A 94 1.08 -2.40 11.49
CA PHE A 94 1.44 -1.96 10.14
C PHE A 94 2.78 -1.23 10.18
N LEU A 95 3.66 -1.62 9.27
CA LEU A 95 4.84 -0.86 8.85
C LEU A 95 4.55 -0.37 7.44
N ALA A 96 4.23 0.91 7.31
CA ALA A 96 3.82 1.51 6.05
C ALA A 96 4.95 2.37 5.50
N PHE A 97 5.41 2.03 4.30
CA PHE A 97 6.39 2.83 3.56
C PHE A 97 5.68 3.68 2.52
N ARG A 98 6.02 4.96 2.50
CA ARG A 98 5.62 5.86 1.43
C ARG A 98 6.47 5.55 0.20
N GLY A 99 5.83 5.35 -0.95
CA GLY A 99 6.56 5.31 -2.21
C GLY A 99 7.03 6.69 -2.66
N SER A 100 7.49 6.77 -3.91
CA SER A 100 8.05 7.99 -4.49
C SER A 100 7.00 9.10 -4.59
N ARG A 101 7.38 10.34 -4.22
CA ARG A 101 6.60 11.56 -4.50
C ARG A 101 7.25 12.30 -5.68
N PRO A 102 6.50 12.63 -6.74
CA PRO A 102 7.03 13.40 -7.86
C PRO A 102 7.37 14.81 -7.36
N LYS A 103 8.66 15.07 -7.11
CA LYS A 103 9.34 16.38 -6.97
C LYS A 103 10.69 16.29 -6.23
N LYS A 104 11.02 15.17 -5.59
CA LYS A 104 12.37 14.91 -5.07
C LYS A 104 12.87 13.57 -5.61
N ASN A 105 13.78 13.68 -6.57
CA ASN A 105 14.71 12.66 -7.03
C ASN A 105 14.19 11.22 -7.18
N TRP A 106 13.73 10.92 -8.38
CA TRP A 106 13.53 9.57 -8.92
C TRP A 106 14.84 8.75 -9.06
N PHE A 107 15.94 9.20 -8.44
CA PHE A 107 17.25 8.56 -8.57
C PHE A 107 17.29 7.14 -8.01
N ALA A 108 16.53 6.84 -6.94
CA ALA A 108 16.42 5.47 -6.43
C ALA A 108 15.59 4.56 -7.36
N ASP A 109 14.56 5.09 -8.03
CA ASP A 109 13.75 4.35 -9.02
C ASP A 109 14.49 4.18 -10.37
N LEU A 110 15.47 5.03 -10.66
CA LEU A 110 16.38 4.94 -11.82
C LEU A 110 17.51 3.95 -11.66
N ASP A 111 17.90 3.64 -10.42
CA ASP A 111 19.00 2.73 -10.14
C ASP A 111 18.56 1.28 -10.37
N ILE A 112 18.28 0.96 -11.63
CA ILE A 112 17.87 -0.36 -12.12
C ILE A 112 18.97 -1.43 -11.96
N ALA A 113 20.11 -1.06 -11.38
CA ALA A 113 21.14 -2.00 -11.01
C ALA A 113 20.58 -3.00 -9.99
N LYS A 114 21.09 -4.23 -10.09
CA LYS A 114 20.72 -5.30 -9.19
C LYS A 114 21.87 -5.66 -8.29
N ARG A 115 21.60 -5.80 -7.00
CA ARG A 115 22.58 -6.23 -6.00
C ARG A 115 22.30 -7.67 -5.58
N GLN A 116 23.35 -8.47 -5.46
CA GLN A 116 23.24 -9.79 -4.85
C GLN A 116 23.01 -9.64 -3.35
N THR A 117 22.06 -10.40 -2.81
CA THR A 117 21.76 -10.42 -1.36
C THR A 117 22.02 -11.79 -0.78
N ASN A 118 22.05 -11.86 0.55
CA ASN A 118 22.06 -13.09 1.32
C ASN A 118 20.64 -13.58 1.70
N LEU A 119 19.58 -13.00 1.12
CA LEU A 119 18.19 -13.41 1.42
C LEU A 119 17.89 -14.82 0.89
N CYS A 120 18.47 -15.18 -0.26
CA CYS A 120 18.35 -16.50 -0.86
C CYS A 120 19.46 -16.73 -1.90
N TYR A 121 19.66 -18.00 -2.28
CA TYR A 121 20.70 -18.39 -3.23
C TYR A 121 20.52 -17.66 -4.58
N GLN A 122 21.57 -16.93 -4.99
CA GLN A 122 21.61 -16.11 -6.21
C GLN A 122 20.50 -15.05 -6.34
N CYS A 123 19.84 -14.67 -5.26
CA CYS A 123 18.83 -13.64 -5.30
C CYS A 123 19.43 -12.27 -5.57
N ARG A 124 18.80 -11.55 -6.48
CA ARG A 124 19.17 -10.20 -6.89
C ARG A 124 18.00 -9.26 -6.64
N VAL A 125 18.23 -8.21 -5.87
CA VAL A 125 17.23 -7.19 -5.55
C VAL A 125 17.57 -5.87 -6.22
N HIS A 126 16.59 -4.98 -6.34
CA HIS A 126 16.81 -3.62 -6.80
C HIS A 126 17.76 -2.88 -5.86
N GLN A 127 18.82 -2.27 -6.38
CA GLN A 127 19.86 -1.66 -5.54
C GLN A 127 19.33 -0.45 -4.77
N GLY A 128 18.56 0.43 -5.41
CA GLY A 128 17.89 1.56 -4.77
C GLY A 128 17.08 1.14 -3.53
N PHE A 129 16.07 0.28 -3.72
CA PHE A 129 15.21 -0.21 -2.63
C PHE A 129 15.95 -0.94 -1.50
N TRP A 130 17.11 -1.54 -1.77
CA TRP A 130 17.90 -2.21 -0.73
C TRP A 130 18.68 -1.24 0.15
N ASN A 131 19.11 -0.10 -0.39
CA ASN A 131 19.90 0.89 0.33
C ASN A 131 19.04 1.93 1.08
N SER A 132 17.74 1.95 0.78
CA SER A 132 16.68 2.76 1.37
C SER A 132 16.51 2.55 2.88
#